data_AF-A0A8H3X6C5-F1
#
_entry.id   AF-A0A8H3X6C5-F1
#
_cell.length_a   1.000
_cell.length_b   1.000
_cell.length_c   1.000
_cell.angle_alpha   90.00
_cell.angle_beta   90.00
_cell.angle_gamma   90.00
#
_symmetry.space_group_name_H-M   'P 1'
#
loop_
_entity.id
_entity.type
_entity.pdbx_description
1 polymer ?
#
loop_
_entity_poly.entity_id
_entity_poly.type
_entity_poly.pdbx_seq_one_letter_code
_entity_poly.pdbx_strand_id
1 'polypeptide(L)'
;MMTVHAALWSENRREERSLVINPSAIPGQATGPTTSIMSLNPPYCIKTLVGSCVSSAYLLRDHTDQKGIYFIFQDLSVRTEGTYTLKFSFIDLREIISPTQEKVRRCVTAEVYSAPFRVYTAKKFPGMTGSTALSNAFASQGIKLTIRKDIRYQRINVNPLDQMNEHTTITTTSTPSNIIKSDYPDNPDDDTEELDDFSHEKIKREQ
;
A
#
# COMPACT_ATOMS: atom_id res chain seq x y z
N MET A 1 18.51 17.71 -12.17
CA MET A 1 17.12 17.25 -11.97
C MET A 1 17.18 15.96 -11.20
N MET A 2 16.47 15.88 -10.07
CA MET A 2 16.44 14.72 -9.17
C MET A 2 15.25 13.83 -9.54
N THR A 3 15.52 12.56 -9.83
CA THR A 3 14.51 11.60 -10.30
C THR A 3 14.69 10.26 -9.61
N VAL A 4 13.60 9.55 -9.34
CA VAL A 4 13.63 8.16 -8.85
C VAL A 4 12.93 7.26 -9.86
N HIS A 5 13.55 6.14 -10.18
CA HIS A 5 12.97 5.08 -11.00
C HIS A 5 12.57 3.88 -10.12
N ALA A 6 11.36 3.37 -10.30
CA ALA A 6 10.85 2.17 -9.66
C ALA A 6 10.95 0.96 -10.60
N ALA A 7 11.51 -0.14 -10.09
CA ALA A 7 11.57 -1.43 -10.78
C ALA A 7 10.98 -2.54 -9.89
N LEU A 8 10.42 -3.58 -10.50
CA LEU A 8 9.84 -4.71 -9.77
C LEU A 8 10.85 -5.82 -9.59
N TRP A 9 11.04 -6.25 -8.36
CA TRP A 9 12.00 -7.27 -7.97
C TRP A 9 11.30 -8.40 -7.22
N SER A 10 11.93 -9.57 -7.21
CA SER A 10 11.51 -10.68 -6.36
C SER A 10 11.53 -10.28 -4.88
N GLU A 11 10.73 -10.97 -4.06
CA GLU A 11 10.68 -10.78 -2.60
C GLU A 11 12.07 -10.81 -1.95
N ASN A 12 12.93 -11.76 -2.38
CA ASN A 12 14.29 -11.91 -1.91
C ASN A 12 15.30 -10.89 -2.49
N ARG A 13 14.86 -9.94 -3.32
CA ARG A 13 15.67 -8.88 -3.95
C ARG A 13 16.83 -9.38 -4.82
N ARG A 14 16.77 -10.62 -5.33
CA ARG A 14 17.83 -11.20 -6.16
C ARG A 14 17.60 -11.05 -7.65
N GLU A 15 16.35 -11.05 -8.07
CA GLU A 15 15.98 -11.09 -9.47
C GLU A 15 15.06 -9.94 -9.83
N GLU A 16 15.36 -9.29 -10.93
CA GLU A 16 14.42 -8.35 -11.53
C GLU A 16 13.27 -9.13 -12.17
N ARG A 17 12.04 -8.77 -11.79
CA ARG A 17 10.79 -9.39 -12.27
C ARG A 17 9.95 -8.42 -13.11
N SER A 18 10.60 -7.39 -13.65
CA SER A 18 9.99 -6.37 -14.51
C SER A 18 9.49 -6.92 -15.85
N LEU A 19 9.90 -8.13 -16.27
CA LEU A 19 9.53 -8.75 -17.54
C LEU A 19 8.98 -10.18 -17.35
N VAL A 20 7.93 -10.54 -18.10
CA VAL A 20 7.40 -11.90 -18.23
C VAL A 20 7.14 -12.23 -19.69
N ILE A 21 7.27 -13.50 -20.08
CA ILE A 21 6.99 -13.94 -21.45
C ILE A 21 5.48 -13.81 -21.70
N ASN A 22 5.09 -13.20 -22.82
CA ASN A 22 3.68 -13.18 -23.21
C ASN A 22 3.21 -14.62 -23.52
N PRO A 23 2.22 -15.17 -22.81
CA PRO A 23 1.74 -16.53 -23.06
C PRO A 23 1.27 -16.76 -24.50
N SER A 24 0.71 -15.73 -25.15
CA SER A 24 0.27 -15.80 -26.54
C SER A 24 1.43 -15.96 -27.54
N ALA A 25 2.67 -15.76 -27.10
CA ALA A 25 3.87 -15.91 -27.92
C ALA A 25 4.56 -17.27 -27.73
N ILE A 26 4.01 -18.16 -26.89
CA ILE A 26 4.51 -19.51 -26.68
C ILE A 26 3.83 -20.44 -27.71
N PRO A 27 4.57 -21.14 -28.57
CA PRO A 27 3.99 -22.13 -29.47
C PRO A 27 3.27 -23.22 -28.67
N GLY A 28 1.99 -23.45 -28.92
CA GLY A 28 1.22 -24.49 -28.25
C GLY A 28 1.78 -25.88 -28.58
N GLN A 29 2.12 -26.68 -27.56
CA GLN A 29 2.30 -28.12 -27.75
C GLN A 29 0.91 -28.74 -27.93
N ALA A 30 0.67 -29.34 -29.09
CA ALA A 30 -0.59 -29.96 -29.46
C ALA A 30 -0.83 -31.25 -28.66
N THR A 31 -1.96 -31.35 -27.96
CA THR A 31 -2.51 -32.61 -27.41
C THR A 31 -3.70 -33.10 -28.23
N GLY A 32 -3.62 -33.03 -29.57
CA GLY A 32 -4.69 -33.48 -30.47
C GLY A 32 -4.23 -33.65 -31.93
N PRO A 33 -4.94 -34.48 -32.74
CA PRO A 33 -4.47 -34.92 -34.05
C PRO A 33 -4.66 -33.91 -35.21
N THR A 34 -4.86 -32.62 -34.95
CA THR A 34 -5.15 -31.64 -36.01
C THR A 34 -4.17 -30.47 -36.00
N THR A 35 -3.30 -30.47 -37.02
CA THR A 35 -2.48 -29.37 -37.56
C THR A 35 -1.78 -28.45 -36.55
N SER A 36 -0.47 -28.67 -36.35
CA SER A 36 0.42 -27.78 -35.60
C SER A 36 0.57 -26.43 -36.29
N ILE A 37 -0.09 -25.38 -35.78
CA ILE A 37 0.19 -24.00 -36.22
C ILE A 37 1.50 -23.56 -35.55
N MET A 38 2.59 -23.54 -36.32
CA MET A 38 3.87 -22.98 -35.87
C MET A 38 3.76 -21.45 -35.88
N SER A 39 3.80 -20.81 -34.71
CA SER A 39 3.98 -19.36 -34.64
C SER A 39 5.42 -19.03 -35.09
N LEU A 40 5.56 -18.32 -36.21
CA LEU A 40 6.85 -17.85 -36.73
C LEU A 40 7.41 -16.65 -35.96
N ASN A 41 6.62 -16.06 -35.06
CA ASN A 41 7.04 -14.91 -34.27
C ASN A 41 7.80 -15.39 -33.02
N PRO A 42 9.03 -14.91 -32.77
CA PRO A 42 9.74 -15.20 -31.53
C PRO A 42 8.93 -14.79 -30.29
N PRO A 43 9.01 -15.56 -29.19
CA PRO A 43 8.39 -15.15 -27.94
C PRO A 43 8.96 -13.80 -27.48
N TYR A 44 8.08 -12.84 -27.18
CA TYR A 44 8.48 -11.54 -26.66
C TYR A 44 8.05 -11.38 -25.20
N CYS A 45 8.85 -10.64 -24.44
CA CYS A 45 8.57 -10.33 -23.04
C CYS A 45 7.73 -9.05 -22.94
N ILE A 46 6.77 -9.04 -22.02
CA ILE A 46 5.98 -7.86 -21.64
C ILE A 46 6.42 -7.36 -20.27
N LYS A 47 6.27 -6.06 -20.03
CA LYS A 47 6.55 -5.47 -18.72
C LYS A 47 5.46 -5.85 -17.71
N THR A 48 5.90 -6.41 -16.58
CA THR A 48 5.03 -6.79 -15.46
C THR A 48 4.58 -5.56 -14.66
N LEU A 49 5.53 -4.67 -14.36
CA LEU A 49 5.26 -3.37 -13.74
C LEU A 49 4.91 -2.36 -14.84
N VAL A 50 3.77 -1.69 -14.67
CA VAL A 50 3.24 -0.71 -15.62
C VAL A 50 2.76 0.53 -14.89
N GLY A 51 2.51 1.59 -15.67
CA GLY A 51 2.17 2.92 -15.16
C GLY A 51 3.38 3.84 -15.15
N SER A 52 3.37 4.78 -14.23
CA SER A 52 4.37 5.83 -14.07
C SER A 52 5.51 5.38 -13.16
N CYS A 53 6.46 4.61 -13.72
CA CYS A 53 7.61 4.07 -12.98
C CYS A 53 8.72 5.09 -12.67
N VAL A 54 8.53 6.36 -13.03
CA VAL A 54 9.50 7.43 -12.81
C VAL A 54 8.80 8.56 -12.08
N SER A 55 9.43 9.07 -11.02
CA SER A 55 8.91 10.19 -10.23
C SER A 55 9.97 11.27 -10.08
N SER A 56 9.56 12.52 -10.27
CA SER A 56 10.37 13.70 -10.00
C SER A 56 10.27 14.09 -8.52
N ALA A 57 11.23 14.89 -8.04
CA ALA A 57 11.22 15.42 -6.69
C ALA A 57 10.09 16.45 -6.48
N TYR A 58 9.33 16.30 -5.40
CA TYR A 58 8.34 17.27 -4.91
C TYR A 58 8.79 17.83 -3.57
N LEU A 59 8.74 19.16 -3.42
CA LEU A 59 8.94 19.81 -2.12
C LEU A 59 7.60 19.94 -1.42
N LEU A 60 7.36 19.11 -0.40
CA LEU A 60 6.08 19.02 0.30
C LEU A 60 6.30 19.05 1.82
N ARG A 61 5.23 19.29 2.56
CA ARG A 61 5.12 19.06 4.00
C ARG A 61 4.45 17.70 4.23
N ASP A 62 4.91 16.94 5.21
CA ASP A 62 4.22 15.70 5.59
C ASP A 62 2.98 15.98 6.46
N HIS A 63 2.34 14.90 6.93
CA HIS A 63 1.20 14.95 7.85
C HIS A 63 1.50 15.57 9.23
N THR A 64 2.78 15.76 9.58
CA THR A 64 3.24 16.44 10.81
C THR A 64 3.77 17.85 10.52
N ASP A 65 3.48 18.38 9.33
CA ASP A 65 3.93 19.69 8.84
C ASP A 65 5.45 19.83 8.61
N GLN A 66 6.18 18.72 8.54
CA GLN A 66 7.62 18.72 8.29
C GLN A 66 7.93 18.79 6.78
N LYS A 67 8.71 19.80 6.39
CA LYS A 67 9.15 19.98 5.00
C LYS A 67 10.17 18.92 4.60
N GLY A 68 10.01 18.36 3.41
CA GLY A 68 10.93 17.39 2.84
C GLY A 68 10.83 17.26 1.32
N ILE A 69 11.75 16.50 0.74
CA ILE A 69 11.73 16.13 -0.68
C ILE A 69 11.13 14.73 -0.79
N TYR A 70 10.04 14.62 -1.55
CA TYR A 70 9.29 13.39 -1.72
C TYR A 70 9.24 12.97 -3.18
N PHE A 71 9.28 11.66 -3.40
CA PHE A 71 9.06 11.03 -4.71
C PHE A 71 7.81 10.19 -4.60
N ILE A 72 6.81 10.49 -5.43
CA ILE A 72 5.46 9.93 -5.30
C ILE A 72 5.18 9.02 -6.49
N PHE A 73 4.77 7.79 -6.20
CA PHE A 73 4.41 6.76 -7.17
C PHE A 73 2.95 6.37 -7.00
N GLN A 74 2.05 7.17 -7.57
CA GLN A 74 0.60 7.01 -7.43
C GLN A 74 -0.05 6.13 -8.50
N ASP A 75 0.71 5.81 -9.55
CA ASP A 75 0.27 5.06 -10.72
C ASP A 75 1.26 3.94 -10.99
N LEU A 76 1.22 2.92 -10.13
CA LEU A 76 1.95 1.67 -10.33
C LEU A 76 0.96 0.51 -10.33
N SER A 77 1.09 -0.37 -11.32
CA SER A 77 0.28 -1.59 -11.42
C SER A 77 1.15 -2.78 -11.79
N VAL A 78 0.84 -3.95 -11.23
CA VAL A 78 1.55 -5.21 -11.51
C VAL A 78 0.57 -6.18 -12.16
N ARG A 79 0.93 -6.71 -13.33
CA ARG A 79 0.04 -7.55 -14.14
C ARG A 79 -0.14 -8.97 -13.60
N THR A 80 0.89 -9.50 -12.97
CA THR A 80 0.96 -10.91 -12.57
C THR A 80 0.88 -11.04 -11.06
N GLU A 81 0.08 -11.98 -10.57
CA GLU A 81 0.00 -12.28 -9.14
C GLU A 81 1.32 -12.81 -8.60
N GLY A 82 1.61 -12.53 -7.34
CA GLY A 82 2.86 -12.93 -6.70
C GLY A 82 3.23 -12.04 -5.52
N THR A 83 4.38 -12.32 -4.90
CA THR A 83 4.97 -11.47 -3.87
C THR A 83 6.22 -10.82 -4.43
N TYR A 84 6.28 -9.50 -4.34
CA TYR A 84 7.33 -8.69 -4.95
C TYR A 84 7.82 -7.61 -4.01
N THR A 85 8.94 -7.02 -4.38
CA THR A 85 9.48 -5.82 -3.76
C THR A 85 9.72 -4.78 -4.86
N LEU A 86 9.42 -3.51 -4.60
CA LEU A 86 9.85 -2.41 -5.47
C LEU A 86 11.27 -1.97 -5.09
N LYS A 87 12.15 -1.86 -6.10
CA LYS A 87 13.45 -1.19 -6.00
C LYS A 87 13.30 0.24 -6.52
N PHE A 88 13.73 1.21 -5.73
CA PHE A 88 13.77 2.62 -6.09
C PHE A 88 15.23 3.03 -6.29
N SER A 89 15.58 3.42 -7.51
CA SER A 89 16.92 3.90 -7.87
C SER A 89 16.88 5.42 -8.04
N PHE A 90 17.59 6.13 -7.19
CA PHE A 90 17.70 7.59 -7.23
C PHE A 90 18.80 8.03 -8.20
N ILE A 91 18.47 8.99 -9.05
CA ILE A 91 19.31 9.50 -10.12
C ILE A 91 19.37 11.03 -10.02
N ASP A 92 20.57 11.59 -9.88
CA ASP A 92 20.80 13.03 -10.04
C ASP A 92 21.40 13.34 -11.40
N LEU A 93 20.57 13.88 -12.30
CA LEU A 93 21.01 14.22 -13.66
C LEU A 93 22.02 15.38 -13.69
N ARG A 94 22.23 16.12 -12.59
CA ARG A 94 23.25 17.18 -12.53
C ARG A 94 24.66 16.62 -12.70
N GLU A 95 24.92 15.40 -12.24
CA GLU A 95 26.24 14.77 -12.33
C GLU A 95 26.59 14.31 -13.74
N ILE A 96 25.61 14.21 -14.63
CA ILE A 96 25.76 13.71 -16.01
C ILE A 96 26.23 14.82 -16.96
N ILE A 97 25.92 16.08 -16.63
CA ILE A 97 26.17 17.24 -17.50
C ILE A 97 27.64 17.71 -17.42
N SER A 98 28.44 17.18 -16.49
CA SER A 98 29.90 17.37 -16.45
C SER A 98 30.60 16.20 -17.14
N PRO A 99 31.03 16.33 -18.41
CA PRO A 99 31.44 15.21 -19.25
C PRO A 99 32.90 14.84 -18.97
N THR A 100 33.16 14.16 -17.86
CA THR A 100 34.33 13.28 -17.77
C THR A 100 33.85 11.86 -18.06
N GLN A 101 34.41 11.21 -19.09
CA GLN A 101 33.90 9.95 -19.69
C GLN A 101 33.69 8.79 -18.69
N GLU A 102 34.30 8.84 -17.50
CA GLU A 102 34.11 7.84 -16.44
C GLU A 102 32.81 8.00 -15.62
N LYS A 103 32.15 9.17 -15.61
CA LYS A 103 31.02 9.45 -14.69
C LYS A 103 29.64 9.00 -15.19
N VAL A 104 29.48 8.77 -16.49
CA VAL A 104 28.18 8.38 -17.08
C VAL A 104 27.66 7.03 -16.53
N ARG A 105 28.55 6.19 -15.99
CA ARG A 105 28.18 4.87 -15.44
C ARG A 105 27.71 4.88 -13.97
N ARG A 106 27.82 6.00 -13.25
CA ARG A 106 27.37 6.12 -11.83
C ARG A 106 26.22 7.12 -11.66
N CYS A 107 25.28 7.14 -12.60
CA CYS A 107 24.13 8.04 -12.49
C CYS A 107 23.17 7.66 -11.34
N VAL A 108 23.18 6.40 -10.91
CA VAL A 108 22.40 5.94 -9.75
C VAL A 108 23.21 6.23 -8.48
N THR A 109 22.79 7.22 -7.71
CA THR A 109 23.50 7.67 -6.51
C THR A 109 23.08 6.89 -5.26
N ALA A 110 21.84 6.38 -5.23
CA ALA A 110 21.33 5.58 -4.13
C ALA A 110 20.24 4.60 -4.60
N GLU A 111 20.10 3.48 -3.90
CA GLU A 111 19.02 2.51 -4.12
C GLU A 111 18.37 2.13 -2.79
N VAL A 112 17.05 1.94 -2.81
CA VAL A 112 16.31 1.43 -1.65
C VAL A 112 15.24 0.46 -2.11
N TYR A 113 14.96 -0.54 -1.27
CA TYR A 113 13.91 -1.52 -1.50
C TYR A 113 12.75 -1.28 -0.53
N SER A 114 11.53 -1.41 -1.03
CA SER A 114 10.34 -1.44 -0.19
C SER A 114 10.27 -2.71 0.68
N ALA A 115 9.29 -2.75 1.58
CA ALA A 115 8.83 -4.01 2.15
C ALA A 115 8.15 -4.87 1.07
N PRO A 116 8.21 -6.21 1.18
CA PRO A 116 7.48 -7.08 0.28
C PRO A 116 5.98 -6.79 0.29
N PHE A 117 5.34 -6.86 -0.87
CA PHE A 117 3.90 -6.72 -1.02
C PHE A 117 3.34 -7.80 -1.94
N ARG A 118 2.06 -8.11 -1.74
CA ARG A 118 1.38 -9.18 -2.47
C ARG A 118 0.44 -8.61 -3.52
N VAL A 119 0.55 -9.15 -4.73
CA VAL A 119 -0.36 -8.89 -5.85
C VAL A 119 -1.36 -10.04 -5.89
N TYR A 120 -2.64 -9.71 -5.79
CA TYR A 120 -3.73 -10.66 -5.72
C TYR A 120 -4.45 -10.80 -7.06
N THR A 121 -5.00 -11.97 -7.31
CA THR A 121 -6.12 -12.12 -8.25
C THR A 121 -7.35 -11.35 -7.77
N ALA A 122 -8.23 -10.97 -8.69
CA ALA A 122 -9.46 -10.24 -8.37
C ALA A 122 -10.31 -10.95 -7.30
N LYS A 123 -10.37 -12.29 -7.30
CA LYS A 123 -11.14 -13.08 -6.33
C LYS A 123 -10.54 -13.07 -4.91
N LYS A 124 -9.21 -12.96 -4.80
CA LYS A 124 -8.51 -12.99 -3.51
C LYS A 124 -8.14 -11.60 -3.01
N PHE A 125 -8.46 -10.56 -3.78
CA PHE A 125 -8.09 -9.21 -3.45
C PHE A 125 -8.87 -8.76 -2.21
N PRO A 126 -8.20 -8.40 -1.11
CA PRO A 126 -8.89 -8.06 0.14
C PRO A 126 -9.70 -6.77 0.04
N GLY A 127 -9.48 -5.95 -0.99
CA GLY A 127 -10.01 -4.61 -1.11
C GLY A 127 -8.91 -3.57 -0.91
N MET A 128 -9.20 -2.33 -1.32
CA MET A 128 -8.28 -1.21 -1.19
C MET A 128 -8.39 -0.60 0.20
N THR A 129 -7.26 -0.25 0.80
CA THR A 129 -7.24 0.46 2.09
C THR A 129 -7.66 1.92 1.93
N GLY A 130 -8.08 2.54 3.03
CA GLY A 130 -8.27 4.00 3.09
C GLY A 130 -6.97 4.75 2.81
N SER A 131 -7.09 6.02 2.43
CA SER A 131 -5.95 6.90 2.25
C SER A 131 -5.29 7.21 3.60
N THR A 132 -3.97 7.05 3.66
CA THR A 132 -3.18 7.35 4.86
C THR A 132 -3.16 8.85 5.16
N ALA A 133 -2.84 9.24 6.40
CA ALA A 133 -2.64 10.64 6.78
C ALA A 133 -1.62 11.35 5.86
N LEU A 134 -0.52 10.66 5.51
CA LEU A 134 0.49 11.16 4.59
C LEU A 134 -0.07 11.39 3.17
N SER A 135 -0.86 10.45 2.65
CA SER A 135 -1.52 10.60 1.35
C SER A 135 -2.50 11.77 1.35
N ASN A 136 -3.28 11.96 2.42
CA ASN A 136 -4.21 13.09 2.53
C ASN A 136 -3.46 14.44 2.59
N ALA A 137 -2.36 14.51 3.34
CA ALA A 137 -1.52 15.71 3.42
C ALA A 137 -0.88 16.07 2.07
N PHE A 138 -0.44 15.09 1.29
CA PHE A 138 0.10 15.36 -0.05
C PHE A 138 -0.99 15.77 -1.05
N ALA A 139 -2.17 15.18 -0.95
CA ALA A 139 -3.29 15.56 -1.81
C ALA A 139 -3.76 17.00 -1.58
N SER A 140 -3.81 17.46 -0.32
CA SER A 140 -4.16 18.85 -0.01
C SER A 140 -3.15 19.88 -0.54
N GLN A 141 -1.91 19.44 -0.81
CA GLN A 141 -0.85 20.25 -1.42
C GLN A 141 -0.82 20.18 -2.96
N GLY A 142 -1.84 19.57 -3.59
CA GLY A 142 -2.01 19.54 -5.04
C GLY A 142 -1.46 18.30 -5.74
N ILE A 143 -0.97 17.29 -5.00
CA ILE A 143 -0.63 16.01 -5.59
C ILE A 143 -1.93 15.27 -5.97
N LYS A 144 -2.02 14.80 -7.21
CA LYS A 144 -3.20 14.10 -7.76
C LYS A 144 -3.32 12.65 -7.26
N LEU A 145 -3.50 12.46 -5.95
CA LEU A 145 -3.75 11.16 -5.34
C LEU A 145 -5.26 10.86 -5.31
N THR A 146 -5.64 9.61 -5.54
CA THR A 146 -7.01 9.16 -5.31
C THR A 146 -7.26 9.03 -3.81
N ILE A 147 -8.04 9.96 -3.24
CA ILE A 147 -8.39 9.94 -1.82
C ILE A 147 -9.63 9.09 -1.56
N ARG A 148 -9.52 8.17 -0.61
CA ARG A 148 -10.57 7.24 -0.18
C ARG A 148 -10.71 7.32 1.34
N LYS A 149 -11.95 7.50 1.81
CA LYS A 149 -12.25 7.40 3.25
C LYS A 149 -12.22 5.92 3.66
N ASP A 150 -11.80 5.65 4.89
CA ASP A 150 -11.69 4.27 5.39
C ASP A 150 -13.04 3.54 5.30
N ILE A 151 -13.05 2.42 4.60
CA ILE A 151 -14.13 1.43 4.68
C ILE A 151 -13.62 0.39 5.67
N ARG A 152 -14.08 0.47 6.92
CA ARG A 152 -13.84 -0.57 7.92
C ARG A 152 -14.18 -1.91 7.25
N TYR A 153 -13.18 -2.77 7.02
CA TYR A 153 -13.41 -4.11 6.49
C TYR A 153 -14.52 -4.74 7.33
N GLN A 154 -15.70 -4.96 6.75
CA GLN A 154 -16.69 -5.81 7.37
C GLN A 154 -16.01 -7.16 7.52
N ARG A 155 -15.81 -7.57 8.78
CA ARG A 155 -15.29 -8.89 9.11
C ARG A 155 -16.13 -9.88 8.31
N ILE A 156 -15.50 -10.59 7.38
CA ILE A 156 -16.14 -11.74 6.76
C ILE A 156 -16.49 -12.66 7.92
N ASN A 157 -17.78 -12.80 8.18
CA ASN A 157 -18.31 -13.63 9.24
C ASN A 157 -18.02 -15.08 8.83
N VAL A 158 -16.92 -15.64 9.36
CA VAL A 158 -16.66 -17.08 9.20
C VAL A 158 -17.60 -17.77 10.18
N ASN A 159 -18.67 -18.38 9.66
CA ASN A 159 -19.64 -19.13 10.47
C ASN A 159 -18.92 -20.25 11.23
N PRO A 160 -19.06 -20.37 12.57
CA PRO A 160 -18.37 -21.39 13.36
C PRO A 160 -18.88 -22.83 13.22
N LEU A 161 -19.68 -23.17 12.19
CA LEU A 161 -20.47 -24.41 12.18
C LEU A 161 -19.81 -25.64 11.52
N ASP A 162 -18.56 -25.56 11.05
CA ASP A 162 -17.86 -26.73 10.46
C ASP A 162 -16.91 -27.46 11.44
N GLN A 163 -17.15 -27.38 12.75
CA GLN A 163 -16.46 -28.25 13.73
C GLN A 163 -17.47 -29.12 14.49
N MET A 164 -18.06 -30.10 13.81
CA MET A 164 -18.61 -31.28 14.47
C MET A 164 -18.22 -32.54 13.69
N ASN A 165 -17.12 -33.15 14.09
CA ASN A 165 -16.94 -34.61 14.14
C ASN A 165 -15.56 -34.92 14.76
N GLU A 166 -15.53 -35.27 16.05
CA GLU A 166 -15.08 -36.59 16.53
C GLU A 166 -15.06 -36.69 18.07
N HIS A 167 -15.45 -37.88 18.53
CA HIS A 167 -15.27 -38.52 19.84
C HIS A 167 -16.21 -38.28 21.04
N THR A 168 -17.16 -39.22 21.12
CA THR A 168 -17.73 -39.91 22.29
C THR A 168 -16.75 -40.16 23.45
N THR A 169 -17.09 -39.73 24.69
CA THR A 169 -17.36 -40.61 25.87
C THR A 169 -17.66 -39.78 27.15
N ILE A 170 -18.89 -39.94 27.61
CA ILE A 170 -19.60 -39.73 28.90
C ILE A 170 -18.74 -39.61 30.19
N THR A 171 -19.12 -38.71 31.14
CA THR A 171 -19.49 -39.02 32.58
C THR A 171 -19.39 -37.82 33.56
N THR A 172 -20.58 -37.36 34.01
CA THR A 172 -21.03 -36.90 35.36
C THR A 172 -20.48 -35.66 36.12
N THR A 173 -21.39 -34.68 36.29
CA THR A 173 -21.96 -34.12 37.55
C THR A 173 -21.16 -33.20 38.50
N SER A 174 -21.83 -32.09 38.85
CA SER A 174 -21.94 -31.36 40.15
C SER A 174 -21.31 -29.97 40.31
N THR A 175 -22.19 -28.97 40.47
CA THR A 175 -22.03 -27.66 41.16
C THR A 175 -22.01 -27.86 42.69
N PRO A 176 -21.47 -26.93 43.52
CA PRO A 176 -22.24 -25.77 44.04
C PRO A 176 -21.40 -24.47 44.24
N SER A 177 -21.91 -23.25 43.95
CA SER A 177 -22.62 -22.26 44.81
C SER A 177 -21.78 -21.49 45.86
N ASN A 178 -21.81 -20.14 45.81
CA ASN A 178 -21.91 -19.13 46.93
C ASN A 178 -21.71 -17.70 46.35
N ILE A 179 -22.74 -16.82 46.23
CA ILE A 179 -23.33 -15.84 47.20
C ILE A 179 -22.27 -14.81 47.65
N ILE A 180 -22.38 -13.49 47.38
CA ILE A 180 -23.13 -12.46 48.15
C ILE A 180 -23.42 -11.21 47.25
N LYS A 181 -24.63 -10.65 47.40
CA LYS A 181 -25.14 -9.35 46.89
C LYS A 181 -24.79 -8.19 47.84
N SER A 182 -24.74 -6.96 47.33
CA SER A 182 -25.47 -5.83 47.97
C SER A 182 -25.62 -4.63 47.02
N ASP A 183 -26.88 -4.28 46.78
CA ASP A 183 -27.40 -3.02 46.23
C ASP A 183 -27.23 -1.86 47.26
N TYR A 184 -27.10 -0.61 46.81
CA TYR A 184 -28.05 0.50 47.03
C TYR A 184 -27.55 1.80 46.32
N PRO A 185 -28.46 2.74 45.98
CA PRO A 185 -28.29 3.82 45.01
C PRO A 185 -28.29 5.24 45.64
N ASP A 186 -28.46 6.23 44.76
CA ASP A 186 -29.02 7.58 44.93
C ASP A 186 -28.10 8.82 44.94
N ASN A 187 -28.55 9.76 44.09
CA ASN A 187 -28.17 11.15 43.80
C ASN A 187 -28.56 12.07 45.02
N PRO A 188 -28.57 13.44 45.02
CA PRO A 188 -28.27 14.46 44.01
C PRO A 188 -27.56 15.76 44.55
N ASP A 189 -27.44 16.77 43.67
CA ASP A 189 -27.35 18.25 43.86
C ASP A 189 -26.22 18.92 44.67
N ASP A 190 -25.39 19.72 43.97
CA ASP A 190 -25.02 21.07 44.45
C ASP A 190 -24.70 22.00 43.25
N ASP A 191 -25.42 23.12 43.21
CA ASP A 191 -25.42 24.18 42.20
C ASP A 191 -24.36 25.26 42.50
N THR A 192 -23.79 25.87 41.46
CA THR A 192 -23.45 27.32 41.37
C THR A 192 -22.81 27.57 39.99
N GLU A 193 -23.48 28.18 39.00
CA GLU A 193 -23.64 29.64 38.76
C GLU A 193 -22.30 30.42 38.76
N GLU A 194 -21.94 31.33 37.84
CA GLU A 194 -22.45 31.86 36.58
C GLU A 194 -21.37 32.87 36.06
N LEU A 195 -21.36 33.16 34.74
CA LEU A 195 -20.99 34.44 34.07
C LEU A 195 -19.51 34.95 34.18
N ASP A 196 -18.87 35.60 33.19
CA ASP A 196 -19.36 36.37 32.04
C ASP A 196 -18.31 36.49 30.92
N ASP A 197 -18.86 36.76 29.74
CA ASP A 197 -18.34 37.33 28.50
C ASP A 197 -17.34 38.49 28.68
N PHE A 198 -16.36 38.63 27.76
CA PHE A 198 -16.16 39.89 27.05
C PHE A 198 -15.27 39.70 25.81
N SER A 199 -15.77 40.29 24.73
CA SER A 199 -15.30 40.22 23.35
C SER A 199 -14.35 41.37 22.97
N HIS A 200 -13.59 41.12 21.91
CA HIS A 200 -12.95 42.05 20.95
C HIS A 200 -11.80 42.97 21.37
N GLU A 201 -10.70 42.93 20.59
CA GLU A 201 -10.23 44.09 19.80
C GLU A 201 -9.25 43.63 18.70
N LYS A 202 -9.42 44.17 17.49
CA LYS A 202 -8.51 44.10 16.33
C LYS A 202 -7.15 44.74 16.64
N ILE A 203 -6.11 44.43 15.85
CA ILE A 203 -5.21 45.46 15.26
C ILE A 203 -4.53 44.92 13.99
N LYS A 204 -4.65 45.74 12.92
CA LYS A 204 -3.90 45.75 11.65
C LYS A 204 -2.38 45.75 11.85
N ARG A 205 -1.62 45.18 10.91
CA ARG A 205 -0.39 45.84 10.40
C ARG A 205 -0.09 45.44 8.96
N GLU A 206 0.05 46.47 8.15
CA GLU A 206 0.59 46.53 6.80
C GLU A 206 1.93 47.25 6.92
N GLN A 207 2.98 46.68 6.32
CA GLN A 207 4.09 47.35 5.61
C GLN A 207 4.72 46.31 4.69
#